data_AF-A0A382FVI6-F1
#
_entry.id   AF-A0A382FVI6-F1
#
_cell.length_a   1.000
_cell.length_b   1.000
_cell.length_c   1.000
_cell.angle_alpha   90.00
_cell.angle_beta   90.00
_cell.angle_gamma   90.00
#
_symmetry.space_group_name_H-M   'P 1'
#
loop_
_entity.id
_entity.type
_entity.pdbx_description
1 polymer ?
#
loop_
_entity_poly.entity_id
_entity_poly.type
_entity_poly.pdbx_seq_one_letter_code
_entity_poly.pdbx_strand_id
1 'polypeptide(L)'
;MRIRFIFKLLGITFVVGLITIGIYALGVQFNWYGQLEDKGQLVDDSYPEKLLLEKKQVQLKVNPSPKQILFGDTHVHTTYSTDAFLWSLPILNG
;
A
#
# COMPACT_ATOMS: atom_id res chain seq x y z
N MET A 1 -27.68 40.03 23.15
CA MET A 1 -26.22 39.75 23.03
C MET A 1 -25.90 38.33 22.56
N ARG A 2 -26.67 37.30 22.98
CA ARG A 2 -26.41 35.89 22.64
C ARG A 2 -26.55 35.51 21.16
N ILE A 3 -27.56 36.05 20.45
CA ILE A 3 -27.83 35.68 19.04
C ILE A 3 -26.71 36.12 18.07
N ARG A 4 -26.19 37.34 18.23
CA ARG A 4 -25.09 37.89 17.41
C ARG A 4 -23.79 37.11 17.62
N PHE A 5 -23.59 36.62 18.85
CA PHE A 5 -22.46 35.76 19.17
C PHE A 5 -22.58 34.39 18.48
N ILE A 6 -23.76 33.78 18.49
CA ILE A 6 -24.04 32.52 17.79
C ILE A 6 -23.82 32.66 16.28
N PHE A 7 -24.34 33.71 15.64
CA PHE A 7 -24.13 33.94 14.21
C PHE A 7 -22.66 34.19 13.85
N LYS A 8 -21.91 34.90 14.70
CA LYS A 8 -20.44 35.03 14.52
C LYS A 8 -19.75 33.69 14.62
N LEU A 9 -20.12 32.87 15.60
CA LEU A 9 -19.53 31.55 15.79
C LEU A 9 -19.79 30.65 14.57
N LEU A 10 -21.05 30.62 14.09
CA LEU A 10 -21.45 29.89 12.88
C LEU A 10 -20.73 30.38 11.63
N GLY A 11 -20.58 31.70 11.46
CA GLY A 11 -19.84 32.28 10.35
C GLY A 11 -18.36 31.88 10.36
N ILE A 12 -17.72 31.90 11.54
CA ILE A 12 -16.33 31.46 11.70
C ILE A 12 -16.19 29.97 11.37
N THR A 13 -17.05 29.10 11.92
CA THR A 13 -16.99 27.66 11.61
C THR A 13 -17.21 27.38 10.12
N PHE A 14 -18.11 28.13 9.47
CA PHE A 14 -18.34 27.98 8.04
C PHE A 14 -17.10 28.37 7.21
N VAL A 15 -16.48 29.52 7.53
CA VAL A 15 -15.25 29.97 6.85
C VAL A 15 -14.09 28.99 7.07
N VAL A 16 -13.89 28.53 8.30
CA VAL A 16 -12.87 27.52 8.62
C VAL A 16 -13.13 26.24 7.83
N GLY A 17 -14.38 25.76 7.78
CA GLY A 17 -14.76 24.58 7.02
C GLY A 17 -14.44 24.71 5.52
N LEU A 18 -14.74 25.87 4.92
CA LEU A 18 -14.39 26.15 3.52
C LEU A 18 -12.87 26.14 3.28
N ILE A 19 -12.09 26.74 4.20
CA ILE A 19 -10.63 26.74 4.11
C ILE A 19 -10.09 25.32 4.20
N THR A 20 -10.59 24.51 5.14
CA THR A 20 -10.17 23.11 5.30
C THR A 20 -10.45 22.29 4.03
N ILE A 21 -11.65 22.41 3.46
CA ILE A 21 -12.01 21.74 2.20
C ILE A 21 -11.11 22.21 1.05
N GLY A 22 -10.85 23.52 0.96
CA GLY A 22 -9.96 24.09 -0.05
C GLY A 22 -8.53 23.56 0.04
N ILE A 23 -7.94 23.54 1.25
CA ILE A 23 -6.61 22.99 1.49
C ILE A 23 -6.56 21.50 1.14
N TYR A 24 -7.58 20.73 1.54
CA TYR A 24 -7.67 19.31 1.21
C TYR A 24 -7.70 19.08 -0.31
N ALA A 25 -8.54 19.82 -1.03
CA ALA A 25 -8.63 19.72 -2.48
C ALA A 25 -7.32 20.11 -3.19
N LEU A 26 -6.64 21.15 -2.71
CA LEU A 26 -5.30 21.51 -3.20
C LEU A 26 -4.28 20.41 -2.89
N GLY A 27 -4.33 19.81 -1.70
CA GLY A 27 -3.46 18.70 -1.33
C GLY A 27 -3.64 17.48 -2.23
N VAL A 28 -4.88 17.17 -2.64
CA VAL A 28 -5.17 16.13 -3.64
C VAL A 28 -4.56 16.51 -4.99
N GLN A 29 -4.78 17.75 -5.47
CA GLN A 29 -4.26 18.21 -6.77
C GLN A 29 -2.72 18.24 -6.81
N PHE A 30 -2.07 18.58 -5.71
CA PHE A 30 -0.61 18.61 -5.57
C PHE A 30 -0.01 17.30 -5.05
N ASN A 31 -0.79 16.22 -4.97
CA ASN A 31 -0.33 14.89 -4.60
C ASN A 31 0.36 14.81 -3.21
N TRP A 32 -0.10 15.61 -2.23
CA TRP A 32 0.46 15.61 -0.87
C TRP A 32 0.22 14.29 -0.12
N TYR A 33 -0.75 13.50 -0.56
CA TYR A 33 -1.18 12.25 0.08
C TYR A 33 -0.61 10.99 -0.60
N GLY A 34 0.21 11.17 -1.64
CA GLY A 34 0.78 10.08 -2.41
C GLY A 34 -0.22 9.45 -3.40
N GLN A 35 0.27 8.43 -4.12
CA GLN A 35 -0.50 7.68 -5.09
C GLN A 35 -0.85 6.31 -4.52
N LEU A 36 -2.01 5.78 -4.89
CA LEU A 36 -2.34 4.39 -4.61
C LEU A 36 -1.42 3.49 -5.44
N GLU A 37 -0.88 2.46 -4.81
CA GLU A 37 -0.16 1.38 -5.52
C GLU A 37 -1.12 0.70 -6.51
N ASP A 38 -0.68 0.58 -7.77
CA ASP A 38 -1.43 -0.15 -8.78
C ASP A 38 -1.28 -1.67 -8.54
N LYS A 39 -2.18 -2.48 -9.08
CA LYS A 39 -2.08 -3.95 -9.02
C LYS A 39 -0.86 -4.47 -9.81
N GLY A 40 -0.20 -3.59 -10.54
CA GLY A 40 0.90 -3.91 -11.42
C GLY A 40 0.39 -4.63 -12.68
N GLN A 41 1.34 -5.02 -13.51
CA GLN A 41 1.05 -5.82 -14.69
C GLN A 41 1.29 -7.29 -14.37
N LEU A 42 0.41 -8.16 -14.84
CA LEU A 42 0.64 -9.60 -14.78
C LEU A 42 1.85 -9.92 -15.67
N VAL A 43 2.94 -10.35 -15.04
CA VAL A 43 4.12 -10.87 -15.73
C VAL A 43 3.91 -12.36 -15.91
N ASP A 44 3.56 -12.77 -17.12
CA ASP A 44 3.44 -14.19 -17.50
C ASP A 44 4.76 -14.75 -18.06
N ASP A 45 5.86 -14.03 -17.82
CA ASP A 45 7.18 -14.46 -18.24
C ASP A 45 7.70 -15.57 -17.33
N SER A 46 8.25 -16.60 -17.96
CA SER A 46 8.95 -17.65 -17.23
C SER A 46 10.19 -17.08 -16.53
N TYR A 47 10.50 -17.62 -15.35
CA TYR A 47 11.71 -17.26 -14.62
C TYR A 47 12.95 -17.40 -15.51
N PRO A 48 13.85 -16.41 -15.57
CA PRO A 48 14.99 -16.42 -16.50
C PRO A 48 15.82 -17.70 -16.39
N GLU A 49 16.00 -18.40 -17.52
CA GLU A 49 16.63 -19.73 -17.56
C GLU A 49 18.04 -19.73 -16.96
N LYS A 50 18.83 -18.68 -17.24
CA LYS A 50 20.17 -18.50 -16.67
C LYS A 50 20.14 -18.52 -15.15
N LEU A 51 19.23 -17.76 -14.54
CA LEU A 51 19.10 -17.69 -13.07
C LEU A 51 18.60 -19.01 -12.49
N LEU A 52 17.71 -19.72 -13.21
CA LEU A 52 17.23 -21.04 -12.82
C LEU A 52 18.39 -22.03 -12.76
N LEU A 53 19.23 -22.06 -13.80
CA LEU A 53 20.39 -22.95 -13.91
C LEU A 53 21.42 -22.63 -12.82
N GLU A 54 21.73 -21.34 -12.59
CA GLU A 54 22.62 -20.90 -11.52
C GLU A 54 22.11 -21.37 -10.14
N LYS A 55 20.82 -21.20 -9.84
CA LYS A 55 20.21 -21.69 -8.59
C LYS A 55 20.34 -23.20 -8.44
N LYS A 56 20.05 -23.96 -9.50
CA LYS A 56 20.20 -25.43 -9.50
C LYS A 56 21.64 -25.86 -9.22
N GLN A 57 22.62 -25.21 -9.86
CA GLN A 57 24.04 -25.51 -9.66
C GLN A 57 24.50 -25.22 -8.23
N VAL A 58 24.07 -24.10 -7.65
CA VAL A 58 24.36 -23.78 -6.24
C VAL A 58 23.73 -24.81 -5.30
N GLN A 59 22.49 -25.22 -5.55
CA GLN A 59 21.81 -26.23 -4.74
C GLN A 59 22.51 -27.59 -4.80
N LEU A 60 22.94 -28.04 -5.99
CA LEU A 60 23.65 -29.30 -6.17
C LEU A 60 24.99 -29.36 -5.43
N LYS A 61 25.68 -28.21 -5.27
CA LYS A 61 26.91 -28.12 -4.47
C LYS A 61 26.69 -28.40 -2.99
N VAL A 62 25.51 -28.05 -2.47
CA VAL A 62 25.15 -28.22 -1.04
C VAL A 62 24.49 -29.57 -0.80
N ASN A 63 23.63 -30.01 -1.72
CA ASN A 63 22.94 -31.30 -1.66
C ASN A 63 22.84 -31.90 -3.08
N PRO A 64 23.64 -32.94 -3.40
CA PRO A 64 23.64 -33.56 -4.72
C PRO A 64 22.44 -34.50 -4.96
N SER A 65 21.52 -34.63 -4.00
CA SER A 65 20.33 -35.46 -4.14
C SER A 65 19.44 -34.97 -5.28
N PRO A 66 18.86 -35.87 -6.10
CA PRO A 66 17.90 -35.50 -7.12
C PRO A 66 16.56 -35.01 -6.53
N LYS A 67 16.33 -35.19 -5.22
CA LYS A 67 15.14 -34.68 -4.54
C LYS A 67 15.30 -33.19 -4.22
N GLN A 68 14.36 -32.38 -4.70
CA GLN A 68 14.31 -30.95 -4.42
C GLN A 68 13.27 -30.67 -3.34
N ILE A 69 13.65 -29.89 -2.33
CA ILE A 69 12.69 -29.27 -1.41
C ILE A 69 12.28 -27.94 -2.05
N LEU A 70 10.98 -27.79 -2.33
CA LEU A 70 10.42 -26.54 -2.83
C LEU A 70 9.98 -25.71 -1.63
N PHE A 71 10.59 -24.54 -1.48
CA PHE A 71 10.17 -23.55 -0.50
C PHE A 71 9.35 -22.48 -1.22
N GLY A 72 8.21 -22.16 -0.64
CA GLY A 72 7.30 -21.13 -1.11
C GLY A 72 6.14 -21.04 -0.15
N ASP A 73 5.60 -19.85 0.01
CA ASP A 73 4.33 -19.69 0.71
C ASP A 73 3.20 -19.99 -0.29
N THR A 74 2.37 -20.99 0.04
CA THR A 74 1.25 -21.37 -0.81
C THR A 74 0.01 -20.52 -0.54
N HIS A 75 0.01 -19.71 0.53
CA HIS A 75 -1.10 -18.86 0.89
C HIS A 75 -0.59 -17.52 1.43
N VAL A 76 -0.65 -16.50 0.58
CA VAL A 76 -0.28 -15.13 0.93
C VAL A 76 -1.48 -14.21 0.82
N HIS A 77 -1.54 -13.20 1.69
CA HIS A 77 -2.47 -12.08 1.58
C HIS A 77 -1.72 -10.87 1.03
N THR A 78 -2.42 -9.99 0.31
CA THR A 78 -1.87 -8.72 -0.21
C THR A 78 -2.76 -7.58 0.26
N THR A 79 -2.34 -6.33 0.09
CA THR A 79 -3.17 -5.14 0.41
C THR A 79 -4.49 -5.06 -0.37
N TYR A 80 -4.73 -5.98 -1.31
CA TYR A 80 -6.04 -6.18 -1.94
C TYR A 80 -7.06 -6.95 -1.09
N SER A 81 -6.64 -7.57 0.01
CA SER A 81 -7.56 -8.18 0.98
C SER A 81 -7.81 -7.23 2.17
N THR A 82 -9.02 -7.24 2.70
CA THR A 82 -9.45 -6.31 3.77
C THR A 82 -8.61 -6.44 5.04
N ASP A 83 -8.29 -7.68 5.41
CA ASP A 83 -7.50 -7.98 6.60
C ASP A 83 -6.07 -7.46 6.44
N ALA A 84 -5.37 -7.85 5.38
CA ALA A 84 -3.99 -7.43 5.16
C ALA A 84 -3.86 -5.92 4.94
N PHE A 85 -4.83 -5.27 4.30
CA PHE A 85 -4.87 -3.81 4.18
C PHE A 85 -5.02 -3.13 5.54
N LEU A 86 -5.94 -3.60 6.39
CA LEU A 86 -6.16 -3.01 7.70
C LEU A 86 -4.88 -3.08 8.54
N TRP A 87 -4.23 -4.23 8.55
CA TRP A 87 -2.96 -4.46 9.27
C TRP A 87 -1.76 -3.74 8.66
N SER A 88 -1.86 -3.23 7.42
CA SER A 88 -0.83 -2.40 6.78
C SER A 88 -1.08 -0.89 6.93
N LEU A 89 -1.94 -0.46 7.87
CA LEU A 89 -2.07 0.95 8.23
C LEU A 89 -1.12 1.36 9.36
N PRO A 90 -0.40 2.50 9.27
CA PRO A 90 0.62 2.91 10.24
C PRO A 90 0.16 2.94 11.71
N ILE A 91 -1.14 3.11 11.94
CA ILE A 91 -1.75 3.08 13.28
C ILE A 91 -1.74 1.69 13.94
N LEU A 92 -1.58 0.62 13.15
CA LEU A 92 -1.54 -0.78 13.59
C LEU A 92 -0.13 -1.39 13.59
N ASN A 93 0.92 -0.57 13.54
CA ASN A 93 2.33 -0.97 13.48
C ASN A 93 2.75 -1.68 12.16
N GLY A 94 2.01 -1.46 11.08
CA GLY A 94 2.44 -1.75 9.71
C GLY A 94 2.01 -0.60 8.84
#